data_AF-A0A841R7Q7-F1
#
_entry.id   AF-A0A841R7Q7-F1
#
_cell.length_a   1.000
_cell.length_b   1.000
_cell.length_c   1.000
_cell.angle_alpha   90.00
_cell.angle_beta   90.00
_cell.angle_gamma   90.00
#
_symmetry.space_group_name_H-M   'P 1'
#
loop_
_entity.id
_entity.type
_entity.pdbx_description
1 polymer ?
#
loop_
_entity_poly.entity_id
_entity_poly.type
_entity_poly.pdbx_seq_one_letter_code
_entity_poly.pdbx_strand_id
1 'polypeptide(L)'
;MANKQLPLAQWLPYKEDRNSSHGGRSFYFFDLDDNILFMDTKIILFHKETQEEIEISSAELAQNIKSIGKEGRFADYYLDLNDATGSYRNFRDKIQPPWIFGKKRRQSIEFDLERAIEKPEWEWHGPSWNHFFYAVLNGRPVSIITARGHRPVTIKKTLDILYEKGFLLKRPNILTIYPVSNPHLRKKLGDPDLKRPIALLKKEALHRSVETAFKRYGYNPHHRFGVSDDDPHNIEEITATLVEIKRKYPQNAFFVIDSSGGKIQKTEIFEDHLIQSEKIELVDALNYRLFDF
;
A
#
# COMPACT_ATOMS: atom_id res chain seq x y z
N MET A 1 -19.28 -16.64 20.79
CA MET A 1 -17.83 -16.62 20.48
C MET A 1 -17.70 -16.94 19.01
N ALA A 2 -17.59 -15.91 18.17
CA ALA A 2 -17.45 -16.11 16.73
C ALA A 2 -16.10 -16.80 16.46
N ASN A 3 -16.11 -17.80 15.58
CA ASN A 3 -14.91 -18.40 15.01
C ASN A 3 -14.08 -17.29 14.34
N LYS A 4 -13.23 -16.64 15.14
CA LYS A 4 -12.16 -15.75 14.67
C LYS A 4 -11.30 -16.56 13.73
N GLN A 5 -10.87 -16.00 12.61
CA GLN A 5 -10.06 -16.72 11.64
C GLN A 5 -8.65 -17.00 12.22
N LEU A 6 -8.57 -18.03 13.08
CA LEU A 6 -7.41 -18.86 13.33
C LEU A 6 -6.90 -19.71 12.12
N PRO A 7 -7.54 -19.84 10.92
CA PRO A 7 -7.09 -20.83 9.96
C PRO A 7 -5.96 -20.41 9.01
N LEU A 8 -5.78 -19.14 8.61
CA LEU A 8 -4.90 -18.85 7.45
C LEU A 8 -3.45 -19.31 7.66
N ALA A 9 -2.88 -19.12 8.85
CA ALA A 9 -1.57 -19.69 9.20
C ALA A 9 -1.57 -21.21 9.41
N GLN A 10 -2.70 -21.79 9.83
CA GLN A 10 -2.85 -23.23 9.95
C GLN A 10 -2.86 -23.91 8.58
N TRP A 11 -3.33 -23.19 7.55
CA TRP A 11 -3.36 -23.66 6.17
C TRP A 11 -2.10 -23.26 5.38
N LEU A 12 -1.47 -22.10 5.64
CA LEU A 12 -0.25 -21.66 4.98
C LEU A 12 1.01 -22.17 5.70
N PRO A 13 1.63 -23.29 5.25
CA PRO A 13 2.93 -23.66 5.77
C PRO A 13 3.99 -22.62 5.39
N TYR A 14 5.07 -22.57 6.18
CA TYR A 14 6.27 -21.86 5.76
C TYR A 14 6.75 -22.38 4.41
N LYS A 15 7.17 -21.46 3.54
CA LYS A 15 7.67 -21.76 2.21
C LYS A 15 8.91 -20.93 1.90
N GLU A 16 9.96 -21.61 1.44
CA GLU A 16 11.15 -20.94 0.93
C GLU A 16 10.85 -20.11 -0.32
N ASP A 17 11.73 -19.16 -0.65
CA ASP A 17 11.61 -18.40 -1.89
C ASP A 17 11.61 -19.38 -3.07
N ARG A 18 10.81 -19.13 -4.11
CA ARG A 18 10.69 -20.07 -5.25
C ARG A 18 12.03 -20.37 -5.92
N ASN A 19 12.95 -19.40 -5.90
CA ASN A 19 14.31 -19.54 -6.41
C ASN A 19 15.36 -19.59 -5.29
N SER A 20 15.01 -20.04 -4.07
CA SER A 20 15.93 -20.09 -2.92
C SER A 20 17.21 -20.87 -3.24
N SER A 21 17.09 -21.97 -3.98
CA SER A 21 18.21 -22.80 -4.46
C SER A 21 19.22 -22.06 -5.33
N HIS A 22 18.81 -20.94 -5.94
CA HIS A 22 19.67 -20.07 -6.76
C HIS A 22 20.03 -18.76 -6.02
N GLY A 23 19.79 -18.70 -4.70
CA GLY A 23 19.95 -17.50 -3.89
C GLY A 23 18.92 -16.41 -4.19
N GLY A 24 17.86 -16.73 -4.94
CA GLY A 24 16.79 -15.82 -5.31
C GLY A 24 15.85 -15.48 -4.16
N ARG A 25 15.25 -14.30 -4.20
CA ARG A 25 14.33 -13.75 -3.20
C ARG A 25 13.09 -13.21 -3.89
N SER A 26 11.93 -13.37 -3.28
CA SER A 26 10.66 -12.79 -3.71
C SER A 26 10.35 -11.54 -2.89
N PHE A 27 10.21 -10.42 -3.59
CA PHE A 27 9.94 -9.09 -3.02
C PHE A 27 8.48 -8.70 -3.30
N TYR A 28 7.78 -8.20 -2.30
CA TYR A 28 6.36 -7.82 -2.42
C TYR A 28 6.16 -6.35 -2.12
N PHE A 29 5.56 -5.64 -3.06
CA PHE A 29 5.31 -4.21 -2.95
C PHE A 29 3.81 -3.97 -2.95
N PHE A 30 3.33 -3.12 -2.05
CA PHE A 30 1.90 -2.89 -1.84
C PHE A 30 1.59 -1.41 -1.67
N ASP A 31 0.39 -1.01 -2.08
CA ASP A 31 -0.28 0.14 -1.47
C ASP A 31 -0.86 -0.26 -0.11
N LEU A 32 -0.90 0.69 0.84
CA LEU A 32 -1.42 0.44 2.17
C LEU A 32 -2.94 0.56 2.22
N ASP A 33 -3.43 1.68 1.72
CA ASP A 33 -4.84 2.07 1.77
C ASP A 33 -5.60 1.36 0.68
N ASP A 34 -6.77 0.82 1.05
CA ASP A 34 -7.72 0.14 0.18
C ASP A 34 -7.21 -1.17 -0.48
N ASN A 35 -5.90 -1.39 -0.50
CA ASN A 35 -5.24 -2.61 -0.98
C ASN A 35 -4.92 -3.63 0.13
N ILE A 36 -4.17 -3.24 1.17
CA ILE A 36 -3.91 -4.12 2.33
C ILE A 36 -4.96 -3.89 3.43
N LEU A 37 -5.30 -2.63 3.71
CA LEU A 37 -6.13 -2.24 4.84
C LEU A 37 -7.23 -1.27 4.42
N PHE A 38 -8.48 -1.59 4.76
CA PHE A 38 -9.54 -0.60 4.82
C PHE A 38 -9.53 0.07 6.19
N MET A 39 -9.20 1.36 6.19
CA MET A 39 -9.22 2.20 7.39
C MET A 39 -10.21 3.35 7.19
N ASP A 40 -10.96 3.67 8.24
CA ASP A 40 -11.91 4.78 8.21
C ASP A 40 -11.23 6.16 8.40
N THR A 41 -10.13 6.39 7.69
CA THR A 41 -9.44 7.68 7.70
C THR A 41 -10.23 8.67 6.84
N LYS A 42 -10.77 9.71 7.45
CA LYS A 42 -11.61 10.70 6.78
C LYS A 42 -10.81 11.77 6.03
N ILE A 43 -11.29 12.09 4.84
CA ILE A 43 -10.86 13.25 4.03
C ILE A 43 -11.85 14.37 4.28
N ILE A 44 -11.36 15.61 4.41
CA ILE A 44 -12.18 16.76 4.75
C ILE A 44 -12.46 17.59 3.49
N LEU A 45 -13.70 17.91 3.22
CA LEU A 45 -14.07 18.93 2.24
C LEU A 45 -14.55 20.19 2.95
N PHE A 46 -14.30 21.35 2.34
CA PHE A 46 -14.64 22.65 2.90
C PHE A 46 -15.70 23.31 2.03
N HIS A 47 -16.78 23.80 2.64
CA HIS A 47 -17.78 24.57 1.93
C HIS A 47 -17.19 25.92 1.49
N LYS A 48 -17.38 26.31 0.23
CA LYS A 48 -16.76 27.50 -0.38
C LYS A 48 -17.09 28.79 0.39
N GLU A 49 -18.35 28.97 0.78
CA GLU A 49 -18.82 30.19 1.45
C GLU A 49 -18.69 30.14 2.98
N THR A 50 -19.29 29.13 3.62
CA THR A 50 -19.35 29.03 5.08
C THR A 50 -18.08 28.49 5.74
N GLN A 51 -17.17 27.89 4.96
CA GLN A 51 -16.00 27.15 5.46
C GLN A 51 -16.36 25.95 6.36
N GLU A 52 -17.63 25.50 6.35
CA GLU A 52 -18.06 24.30 7.05
C GLU A 52 -17.36 23.06 6.49
N GLU A 53 -17.00 22.16 7.39
CA GLU A 53 -16.26 20.94 7.06
C GLU A 53 -17.22 19.75 6.97
N ILE A 54 -17.06 18.94 5.93
CA ILE A 54 -17.68 17.62 5.83
C ILE A 54 -16.61 16.54 5.67
N GLU A 55 -16.92 15.35 6.17
CA GLU A 55 -16.04 14.19 6.09
C GLU A 55 -16.51 13.25 4.98
N ILE A 56 -15.58 12.80 4.14
CA ILE A 56 -15.81 11.78 3.11
C ILE A 56 -14.75 10.68 3.19
N SER A 57 -15.08 9.50 2.69
CA SER A 57 -14.14 8.38 2.53
C SER A 57 -13.19 8.56 1.32
N SER A 58 -12.13 7.76 1.25
CA SER A 58 -11.26 7.65 0.05
C SER A 58 -12.06 7.21 -1.18
N ALA A 59 -12.95 6.22 -1.01
CA ALA A 59 -13.83 5.72 -2.06
C ALA A 59 -14.79 6.81 -2.59
N GLU A 60 -15.44 7.58 -1.70
CA GLU A 60 -16.28 8.71 -2.11
C GLU A 60 -15.48 9.78 -2.85
N LEU A 61 -14.25 10.07 -2.39
CA LEU A 61 -13.36 10.98 -3.09
C LEU A 61 -13.06 10.47 -4.49
N ALA A 62 -12.62 9.21 -4.65
CA ALA A 62 -12.26 8.64 -5.95
C ALA A 62 -13.41 8.75 -6.98
N GLN A 63 -14.65 8.52 -6.54
CA GLN A 63 -15.84 8.62 -7.38
C GLN A 63 -16.18 10.07 -7.78
N ASN A 64 -15.86 11.06 -6.93
CA ASN A 64 -16.34 12.43 -7.09
C ASN A 64 -15.23 13.47 -7.34
N ILE A 65 -13.95 13.10 -7.33
CA ILE A 65 -12.83 14.05 -7.36
C ILE A 65 -12.88 15.03 -8.55
N LYS A 66 -13.42 14.58 -9.70
CA LYS A 66 -13.54 15.41 -10.91
C LYS A 66 -14.68 16.43 -10.85
N SER A 67 -15.72 16.14 -10.07
CA SER A 67 -16.94 16.95 -9.92
C SER A 67 -16.93 17.86 -8.69
N ILE A 68 -16.11 17.57 -7.67
CA ILE A 68 -15.92 18.46 -6.50
C ILE A 68 -15.62 19.89 -6.96
N GLY A 69 -16.37 20.84 -6.41
CA GLY A 69 -16.23 22.25 -6.71
C GLY A 69 -16.84 22.68 -8.04
N LYS A 70 -17.50 21.78 -8.77
CA LYS A 70 -18.09 22.06 -10.09
C LYS A 70 -19.56 21.67 -10.18
N GLU A 71 -19.90 20.43 -9.85
CA GLU A 71 -21.26 19.90 -10.02
C GLU A 71 -21.58 18.76 -9.04
N GLY A 72 -22.85 18.40 -8.95
CA GLY A 72 -23.34 17.32 -8.10
C GLY A 72 -23.31 17.65 -6.60
N ARG A 73 -23.30 16.60 -5.75
CA ARG A 73 -23.41 16.71 -4.29
C ARG A 73 -22.34 17.60 -3.65
N PHE A 74 -21.17 17.70 -4.27
CA PHE A 74 -20.01 18.44 -3.74
C PHE A 74 -19.66 19.68 -4.58
N ALA A 75 -20.62 20.22 -5.35
CA ALA A 75 -20.42 21.41 -6.18
C ALA A 75 -19.95 22.63 -5.38
N ASP A 76 -20.45 22.79 -4.16
CA ASP A 76 -20.16 23.93 -3.28
C ASP A 76 -18.97 23.68 -2.33
N TYR A 77 -18.23 22.60 -2.54
CA TYR A 77 -17.10 22.21 -1.71
C TYR A 77 -15.77 22.28 -2.46
N TYR A 78 -14.66 22.37 -1.73
CA TYR A 78 -13.32 22.31 -2.30
C TYR A 78 -12.36 21.51 -1.41
N LEU A 79 -11.23 21.13 -2.01
CA LEU A 79 -10.10 20.50 -1.32
C LEU A 79 -9.09 21.57 -0.92
N ASP A 80 -8.76 21.65 0.37
CA ASP A 80 -7.62 22.43 0.85
C ASP A 80 -6.37 21.52 0.89
N LEU A 81 -5.33 21.92 0.18
CA LEU A 81 -4.07 21.16 0.10
C LEU A 81 -3.10 21.49 1.24
N ASN A 82 -3.49 22.30 2.21
CA ASN A 82 -2.69 22.55 3.40
C ASN A 82 -2.38 21.24 4.15
N ASP A 83 -1.11 20.97 4.37
CA ASP A 83 -0.65 19.73 5.01
C ASP A 83 -1.10 19.59 6.47
N ALA A 84 -1.22 20.68 7.22
CA ALA A 84 -1.52 20.66 8.64
C ALA A 84 -3.03 20.71 8.92
N THR A 85 -3.76 21.54 8.17
CA THR A 85 -5.16 21.87 8.43
C THR A 85 -6.10 21.54 7.28
N GLY A 86 -5.60 21.14 6.12
CA GLY A 86 -6.42 20.91 4.94
C GLY A 86 -7.05 19.53 4.88
N SER A 87 -7.53 19.17 3.69
CA SER A 87 -8.34 17.99 3.38
C SER A 87 -7.70 16.66 3.77
N TYR A 88 -6.36 16.59 3.69
CA TYR A 88 -5.60 15.36 3.93
C TYR A 88 -4.90 15.35 5.30
N ARG A 89 -5.28 16.23 6.24
CA ARG A 89 -4.64 16.32 7.57
C ARG A 89 -4.68 15.03 8.39
N ASN A 90 -5.68 14.17 8.18
CA ASN A 90 -5.77 12.86 8.84
C ASN A 90 -4.83 11.81 8.23
N PHE A 91 -4.29 12.07 7.04
CA PHE A 91 -3.31 11.24 6.33
C PHE A 91 -1.87 11.64 6.65
N ARG A 92 -1.65 12.44 7.70
CA ARG A 92 -0.37 13.05 8.06
C ARG A 92 -0.09 12.94 9.56
N ASP A 93 1.19 13.01 9.90
CA ASP A 93 1.58 13.10 11.31
C ASP A 93 1.14 14.45 11.89
N LYS A 94 0.41 14.41 13.00
CA LYS A 94 0.05 15.60 13.77
C LYS A 94 1.23 16.00 14.64
N ILE A 95 1.57 17.29 14.58
CA ILE A 95 2.54 17.90 15.51
C ILE A 95 1.88 17.87 16.89
N GLN A 96 2.40 17.02 17.77
CA GLN A 96 1.93 16.97 19.14
C GLN A 96 2.64 18.04 19.98
N PRO A 97 1.92 18.69 20.89
CA PRO A 97 2.51 19.73 21.70
C PRO A 97 3.64 19.23 22.61
N PRO A 98 4.61 20.08 22.96
CA PRO A 98 5.77 19.69 23.75
C PRO A 98 5.40 19.04 25.08
N TRP A 99 4.38 19.53 25.78
CA TRP A 99 4.00 19.05 27.12
C TRP A 99 3.53 17.59 27.19
N ILE A 100 3.31 16.91 26.05
CA ILE A 100 3.06 15.46 26.00
C ILE A 100 4.42 14.71 26.02
N PHE A 101 5.30 15.06 26.96
CA PHE A 101 6.50 14.28 27.26
C PHE A 101 6.11 13.03 28.07
N GLY A 102 6.62 11.86 27.69
CA GLY A 102 6.44 10.60 28.43
C GLY A 102 5.24 9.73 28.05
N LYS A 103 4.22 10.24 27.34
CA LYS A 103 3.15 9.39 26.76
C LYS A 103 3.55 8.88 25.38
N LYS A 104 3.19 7.63 25.05
CA LYS A 104 3.38 7.04 23.71
C LYS A 104 2.67 7.96 22.70
N ARG A 105 3.44 8.69 21.89
CA ARG A 105 2.92 9.69 20.94
C ARG A 105 2.28 8.97 19.75
N ARG A 106 0.97 8.72 19.82
CA ARG A 106 0.20 8.01 18.81
C ARG A 106 -0.35 8.95 17.73
N GLN A 107 -0.30 8.53 16.47
CA GLN A 107 -0.79 9.29 15.31
C GLN A 107 -2.19 8.83 14.87
N SER A 108 -2.89 9.61 14.04
CA SER A 108 -4.27 9.30 13.58
C SER A 108 -4.38 7.91 12.98
N ILE A 109 -3.46 7.54 12.09
CA ILE A 109 -3.41 6.22 11.45
C ILE A 109 -3.33 5.05 12.46
N GLU A 110 -2.70 5.23 13.62
CA GLU A 110 -2.67 4.18 14.66
C GLU A 110 -4.04 4.00 15.31
N PHE A 111 -4.81 5.07 15.48
CA PHE A 111 -6.16 5.00 16.01
C PHE A 111 -7.14 4.47 14.97
N ASP A 112 -6.98 4.87 13.71
CA ASP A 112 -7.82 4.40 12.61
C ASP A 112 -7.67 2.89 12.42
N LEU A 113 -6.43 2.38 12.46
CA LEU A 113 -6.17 0.95 12.44
C LEU A 113 -6.80 0.23 13.64
N GLU A 114 -6.63 0.74 14.86
CA GLU A 114 -7.20 0.09 16.04
C GLU A 114 -8.72 0.01 15.99
N ARG A 115 -9.41 1.06 15.51
CA ARG A 115 -10.86 1.00 15.29
C ARG A 115 -11.24 0.03 14.18
N ALA A 116 -10.41 -0.09 13.14
CA ALA A 116 -10.67 -1.01 12.04
C ALA A 116 -10.58 -2.47 12.50
N ILE A 117 -9.53 -2.84 13.25
CA ILE A 117 -9.32 -4.23 13.73
C ILE A 117 -10.28 -4.67 14.85
N GLU A 118 -11.04 -3.74 15.43
CA GLU A 118 -12.16 -4.07 16.34
C GLU A 118 -13.38 -4.60 15.57
N LYS A 119 -13.47 -4.30 14.27
CA LYS A 119 -14.52 -4.80 13.37
C LYS A 119 -14.15 -6.20 12.86
N PRO A 120 -15.11 -6.95 12.31
CA PRO A 120 -14.82 -8.21 11.65
C PRO A 120 -13.79 -8.06 10.52
N GLU A 121 -12.99 -9.10 10.32
CA GLU A 121 -11.87 -9.13 9.36
C GLU A 121 -12.25 -8.71 7.94
N TRP A 122 -13.42 -9.13 7.45
CA TRP A 122 -13.91 -8.77 6.11
C TRP A 122 -14.22 -7.29 5.92
N GLU A 123 -14.28 -6.49 7.00
CA GLU A 123 -14.50 -5.04 6.91
C GLU A 123 -13.20 -4.24 6.82
N TRP A 124 -12.07 -4.80 7.24
CA TRP A 124 -10.79 -4.08 7.29
C TRP A 124 -9.66 -4.73 6.49
N HIS A 125 -9.79 -5.98 6.09
CA HIS A 125 -8.89 -6.61 5.12
C HIS A 125 -9.14 -6.03 3.73
N GLY A 126 -8.13 -5.38 3.17
CA GLY A 126 -8.10 -5.08 1.74
C GLY A 126 -7.90 -6.35 0.90
N PRO A 127 -8.12 -6.29 -0.41
CA PRO A 127 -8.10 -7.46 -1.29
C PRO A 127 -6.73 -8.15 -1.36
N SER A 128 -5.61 -7.44 -1.10
CA SER A 128 -4.28 -8.07 -1.03
C SER A 128 -3.81 -8.39 0.39
N TRP A 129 -4.71 -8.35 1.39
CA TRP A 129 -4.37 -8.74 2.76
C TRP A 129 -3.70 -10.11 2.83
N ASN A 130 -4.24 -11.11 2.11
CA ASN A 130 -3.68 -12.47 2.12
C ASN A 130 -2.28 -12.54 1.50
N HIS A 131 -2.00 -11.76 0.45
CA HIS A 131 -0.66 -11.65 -0.13
C HIS A 131 0.33 -11.00 0.84
N PHE A 132 -0.10 -9.92 1.52
CA PHE A 132 0.69 -9.28 2.55
C PHE A 132 0.97 -10.23 3.72
N PHE A 133 -0.05 -10.92 4.22
CA PHE A 133 0.08 -11.92 5.28
C PHE A 133 1.06 -13.03 4.87
N TYR A 134 0.92 -13.59 3.66
CA TYR A 134 1.84 -14.60 3.12
C TYR A 134 3.29 -14.10 3.07
N ALA A 135 3.50 -12.89 2.56
CA ALA A 135 4.83 -12.28 2.47
C ALA A 135 5.47 -12.15 3.86
N VAL A 136 4.70 -11.67 4.85
CA VAL A 136 5.16 -11.51 6.24
C VAL A 136 5.45 -12.87 6.88
N LEU A 137 4.54 -13.84 6.76
CA LEU A 137 4.68 -15.19 7.31
C LEU A 137 5.99 -15.86 6.85
N ASN A 138 6.31 -15.71 5.55
CA ASN A 138 7.48 -16.31 4.92
C ASN A 138 8.73 -15.43 4.96
N GLY A 139 8.69 -14.28 5.66
CA GLY A 139 9.86 -13.40 5.81
C GLY A 139 10.33 -12.76 4.50
N ARG A 140 9.43 -12.65 3.51
CA ARG A 140 9.67 -11.97 2.24
C ARG A 140 9.91 -10.48 2.48
N PRO A 141 10.89 -9.84 1.81
CA PRO A 141 11.07 -8.41 1.94
C PRO A 141 9.85 -7.66 1.35
N VAL A 142 9.32 -6.72 2.13
CA VAL A 142 8.10 -5.96 1.77
C VAL A 142 8.39 -4.48 1.60
N SER A 143 7.88 -3.88 0.53
CA SER A 143 7.82 -2.44 0.36
C SER A 143 6.39 -1.92 0.45
N ILE A 144 6.19 -0.82 1.16
CA ILE A 144 4.90 -0.11 1.21
C ILE A 144 5.05 1.20 0.45
N ILE A 145 4.25 1.41 -0.59
CA ILE A 145 4.25 2.61 -1.42
C ILE A 145 2.83 3.19 -1.40
N THR A 146 2.63 4.27 -0.66
CA THR A 146 1.28 4.79 -0.36
C THR A 146 1.20 6.30 -0.56
N ALA A 147 0.02 6.79 -0.94
CA ALA A 147 -0.29 8.21 -1.03
C ALA A 147 -0.39 8.91 0.34
N ARG A 148 -0.28 8.19 1.46
CA ARG A 148 -0.21 8.83 2.80
C ARG A 148 0.98 9.78 2.93
N GLY A 149 0.82 10.80 3.77
CA GLY A 149 1.84 11.81 4.11
C GLY A 149 2.51 11.61 5.47
N HIS A 150 2.17 10.54 6.20
CA HIS A 150 2.81 10.16 7.46
C HIS A 150 4.31 9.91 7.29
N ARG A 151 5.11 10.02 8.36
CA ARG A 151 6.51 9.60 8.29
C ARG A 151 6.61 8.07 8.14
N PRO A 152 7.66 7.55 7.48
CA PRO A 152 7.88 6.10 7.37
C PRO A 152 7.89 5.36 8.71
N VAL A 153 8.45 5.99 9.76
CA VAL A 153 8.47 5.42 11.12
C VAL A 153 7.08 5.30 11.73
N THR A 154 6.14 6.20 11.41
CA THR A 154 4.75 6.12 11.86
C THR A 154 4.07 4.93 11.20
N ILE A 155 4.16 4.80 9.87
CA ILE A 155 3.56 3.67 9.14
C ILE A 155 4.14 2.33 9.63
N LYS A 156 5.46 2.25 9.86
CA LYS A 156 6.07 1.05 10.44
C LYS A 156 5.46 0.69 11.80
N LYS A 157 5.30 1.68 12.69
CA LYS A 157 4.67 1.48 14.00
C LYS A 157 3.22 1.02 13.86
N THR A 158 2.47 1.56 12.91
CA THR A 158 1.11 1.11 12.60
C THR A 158 1.09 -0.36 12.19
N LEU A 159 1.96 -0.79 11.27
CA LEU A 159 2.05 -2.20 10.88
C LEU A 159 2.51 -3.11 12.04
N ASP A 160 3.38 -2.60 12.91
CA ASP A 160 3.82 -3.28 14.11
C ASP A 160 2.65 -3.57 15.09
N ILE A 161 1.57 -2.77 15.08
CA ILE A 161 0.34 -3.04 15.86
C ILE A 161 -0.34 -4.34 15.42
N LEU A 162 -0.36 -4.65 14.12
CA LEU A 162 -0.97 -5.90 13.62
C LEU A 162 -0.28 -7.14 14.21
N TYR A 163 1.06 -7.10 14.32
CA TYR A 163 1.82 -8.14 15.00
C TYR A 163 1.53 -8.17 16.51
N GLU A 164 1.58 -7.01 17.17
CA GLU A 164 1.35 -6.90 18.61
C GLU A 164 -0.05 -7.36 19.05
N LYS A 165 -1.04 -7.23 18.16
CA LYS A 165 -2.43 -7.67 18.38
C LYS A 165 -2.71 -9.10 17.89
N GLY A 166 -1.71 -9.77 17.28
CA GLY A 166 -1.82 -11.17 16.85
C GLY A 166 -2.42 -11.40 15.45
N PHE A 167 -2.63 -10.34 14.66
CA PHE A 167 -3.08 -10.46 13.25
C PHE A 167 -1.96 -10.88 12.29
N LEU A 168 -0.70 -10.68 12.69
CA LEU A 168 0.47 -11.20 12.00
C LEU A 168 1.27 -12.10 12.95
N LEU A 169 1.76 -13.24 12.45
CA LEU A 169 2.61 -14.14 13.24
C LEU A 169 4.06 -13.65 13.37
N LYS A 170 4.49 -12.75 12.48
CA LYS A 170 5.82 -12.15 12.45
C LYS A 170 5.70 -10.66 12.18
N ARG A 171 6.72 -9.89 12.56
CA ARG A 171 6.84 -8.50 12.10
C ARG A 171 7.19 -8.51 10.60
N PRO A 172 6.63 -7.59 9.78
CA PRO A 172 7.00 -7.49 8.37
C PRO A 172 8.50 -7.25 8.20
N ASN A 173 9.13 -8.00 7.28
CA ASN A 173 10.51 -7.76 6.87
C ASN A 173 10.55 -6.55 5.92
N ILE A 174 10.47 -5.35 6.49
CA ILE A 174 10.40 -4.11 5.72
C ILE A 174 11.70 -3.88 4.91
N LEU A 175 11.55 -3.78 3.59
CA LEU A 175 12.55 -3.31 2.65
C LEU A 175 12.55 -1.77 2.60
N THR A 176 11.42 -1.18 2.22
CA THR A 176 11.22 0.29 2.13
C THR A 176 9.79 0.68 2.54
N ILE A 177 9.62 1.92 2.98
CA ILE A 177 8.30 2.54 3.20
C ILE A 177 8.33 3.93 2.56
N TYR A 178 7.52 4.10 1.51
CA TYR A 178 7.41 5.32 0.70
C TYR A 178 6.01 5.96 0.81
N PRO A 179 5.75 6.77 1.85
CA PRO A 179 4.62 7.70 1.91
C PRO A 179 4.88 8.86 0.96
N VAL A 180 4.46 8.73 -0.30
CA VAL A 180 4.90 9.61 -1.38
C VAL A 180 4.34 11.03 -1.28
N SER A 181 3.32 11.27 -0.46
CA SER A 181 2.83 12.62 -0.17
C SER A 181 3.59 13.32 0.96
N ASN A 182 4.49 12.63 1.67
CA ASN A 182 5.27 13.24 2.76
C ASN A 182 6.27 14.26 2.19
N PRO A 183 6.26 15.54 2.63
CA PRO A 183 7.10 16.58 2.03
C PRO A 183 8.60 16.28 2.04
N HIS A 184 9.11 15.67 3.11
CA HIS A 184 10.54 15.30 3.19
C HIS A 184 10.89 14.22 2.17
N LEU A 185 9.99 13.26 1.97
CA LEU A 185 10.21 12.18 1.03
C LEU A 185 10.01 12.61 -0.42
N ARG A 186 9.06 13.49 -0.71
CA ARG A 186 8.88 14.12 -2.04
C ARG A 186 10.16 14.75 -2.54
N LYS A 187 10.83 15.53 -1.70
CA LYS A 187 12.14 16.13 -2.02
C LYS A 187 13.18 15.06 -2.39
N LYS A 188 13.22 13.95 -1.64
CA LYS A 188 14.13 12.84 -1.94
C LYS A 188 13.76 12.15 -3.26
N LEU A 189 12.49 12.05 -3.61
CA LEU A 189 11.97 11.48 -4.87
C LEU A 189 12.05 12.46 -6.06
N GLY A 190 12.84 13.54 -5.93
CA GLY A 190 13.06 14.49 -7.02
C GLY A 190 11.92 15.49 -7.22
N ASP A 191 11.16 15.80 -6.17
CA ASP A 191 10.10 16.82 -6.17
C ASP A 191 10.39 17.91 -5.13
N PRO A 192 11.41 18.76 -5.36
CA PRO A 192 11.81 19.79 -4.40
C PRO A 192 10.71 20.82 -4.14
N ASP A 193 9.89 21.10 -5.16
CA ASP A 193 8.85 22.13 -5.16
C ASP A 193 7.47 21.59 -4.77
N LEU A 194 7.35 20.29 -4.47
CA LEU A 194 6.10 19.64 -4.06
C LEU A 194 4.96 19.75 -5.09
N LYS A 195 5.30 19.71 -6.39
CA LYS A 195 4.35 19.89 -7.51
C LYS A 195 4.14 18.64 -8.34
N ARG A 196 5.01 17.63 -8.23
CA ARG A 196 4.86 16.39 -9.02
C ARG A 196 3.58 15.63 -8.65
N PRO A 197 2.86 15.08 -9.64
CA PRO A 197 1.74 14.17 -9.38
C PRO A 197 2.15 12.97 -8.52
N ILE A 198 1.22 12.48 -7.70
CA ILE A 198 1.42 11.30 -6.84
C ILE A 198 1.80 10.06 -7.64
N ALA A 199 1.17 9.85 -8.81
CA ALA A 199 1.50 8.80 -9.78
C ALA A 199 3.01 8.74 -10.10
N LEU A 200 3.60 9.88 -10.47
CA LEU A 200 5.04 9.95 -10.79
C LEU A 200 5.93 9.67 -9.57
N LEU A 201 5.48 10.05 -8.38
CA LEU A 201 6.21 9.77 -7.14
C LEU A 201 6.11 8.29 -6.75
N LYS A 202 4.95 7.64 -6.94
CA LYS A 202 4.79 6.18 -6.78
C LYS A 202 5.69 5.43 -7.76
N LYS A 203 5.75 5.86 -9.02
CA LYS A 203 6.67 5.34 -10.04
C LYS A 203 8.14 5.41 -9.58
N GLU A 204 8.60 6.58 -9.14
CA GLU A 204 9.97 6.73 -8.64
C GLU A 204 10.25 5.88 -7.39
N ALA A 205 9.28 5.78 -6.46
CA ALA A 205 9.39 4.94 -5.28
C ALA A 205 9.48 3.44 -5.64
N LEU A 206 8.80 3.01 -6.71
CA LEU A 206 8.86 1.65 -7.22
C LEU A 206 10.27 1.33 -7.76
N HIS A 207 10.83 2.18 -8.63
CA HIS A 207 12.21 2.05 -9.09
C HIS A 207 13.21 1.94 -7.93
N ARG A 208 13.12 2.86 -6.96
CA ARG A 208 14.03 2.88 -5.81
C ARG A 208 13.86 1.69 -4.88
N SER A 209 12.67 1.13 -4.78
CA SER A 209 12.43 -0.09 -3.98
C SER A 209 13.14 -1.29 -4.61
N VAL A 210 13.09 -1.43 -5.94
CA VAL A 210 13.87 -2.45 -6.67
C VAL A 210 15.38 -2.24 -6.49
N GLU A 211 15.86 -1.00 -6.65
CA GLU A 211 17.29 -0.70 -6.45
C GLU A 211 17.74 -0.94 -5.01
N THR A 212 16.88 -0.65 -4.03
CA THR A 212 17.15 -0.94 -2.62
C THR A 212 17.20 -2.45 -2.36
N ALA A 213 16.36 -3.24 -3.05
CA ALA A 213 16.42 -4.70 -2.99
C ALA A 213 17.80 -5.20 -3.43
N PHE A 214 18.30 -4.75 -4.59
CA PHE A 214 19.62 -5.14 -5.07
C PHE A 214 20.75 -4.65 -4.17
N LYS A 215 20.65 -3.43 -3.63
CA LYS A 215 21.65 -2.91 -2.71
C LYS A 215 21.72 -3.71 -1.40
N ARG A 216 20.57 -4.16 -0.88
CA ARG A 216 20.48 -4.82 0.44
C ARG A 216 20.69 -6.34 0.36
N TYR A 217 20.23 -6.97 -0.71
CA TYR A 217 20.23 -8.44 -0.87
C TYR A 217 21.20 -8.92 -1.97
N GLY A 218 21.95 -8.00 -2.58
CA GLY A 218 22.78 -8.28 -3.74
C GLY A 218 21.97 -8.29 -5.03
N TYR A 219 22.63 -8.04 -6.16
CA TYR A 219 22.02 -8.31 -7.45
C TYR A 219 22.02 -9.83 -7.69
N ASN A 220 20.85 -10.38 -8.01
CA ASN A 220 20.70 -11.78 -8.39
C ASN A 220 19.62 -11.86 -9.50
N PRO A 221 19.91 -12.48 -10.66
CA PRO A 221 18.94 -12.59 -11.75
C PRO A 221 17.68 -13.36 -11.35
N HIS A 222 17.77 -14.23 -10.34
CA HIS A 222 16.65 -15.02 -9.84
C HIS A 222 15.80 -14.28 -8.80
N HIS A 223 16.09 -13.01 -8.49
CA HIS A 223 15.17 -12.15 -7.72
C HIS A 223 13.89 -11.91 -8.51
N ARG A 224 12.77 -11.87 -7.77
CA ARG A 224 11.43 -11.71 -8.33
C ARG A 224 10.68 -10.63 -7.57
N PHE A 225 9.91 -9.82 -8.28
CA PHE A 225 9.24 -8.66 -7.71
C PHE A 225 7.76 -8.69 -8.07
N GLY A 226 6.89 -8.63 -7.06
CA GLY A 226 5.45 -8.54 -7.24
C GLY A 226 4.94 -7.24 -6.68
N VAL A 227 4.17 -6.50 -7.47
CA VAL A 227 3.51 -5.26 -7.06
C VAL A 227 2.01 -5.48 -7.08
N SER A 228 1.33 -5.25 -5.97
CA SER A 228 -0.12 -5.38 -5.86
C SER A 228 -0.78 -4.01 -5.73
N ASP A 229 -1.96 -3.86 -6.34
CA ASP A 229 -2.87 -2.72 -6.22
C ASP A 229 -4.32 -3.18 -6.43
N ASP A 230 -5.28 -2.40 -5.93
CA ASP A 230 -6.72 -2.66 -6.06
C ASP A 230 -7.42 -1.69 -7.02
N ASP A 231 -6.73 -0.61 -7.42
CA ASP A 231 -7.25 0.38 -8.37
C ASP A 231 -6.79 0.07 -9.81
N PRO A 232 -7.71 -0.11 -10.78
CA PRO A 232 -7.35 -0.42 -12.17
C PRO A 232 -6.45 0.62 -12.84
N HIS A 233 -6.58 1.90 -12.49
CA HIS A 233 -5.74 2.95 -13.07
C HIS A 233 -4.31 2.87 -12.51
N ASN A 234 -4.15 2.63 -11.21
CA ASN A 234 -2.83 2.34 -10.63
C ASN A 234 -2.20 1.09 -11.27
N ILE A 235 -3.00 0.05 -11.54
CA ILE A 235 -2.52 -1.19 -12.20
C ILE A 235 -1.91 -0.90 -13.57
N GLU A 236 -2.52 -0.04 -14.38
CA GLU A 236 -1.97 0.39 -15.67
C GLU A 236 -0.63 1.13 -15.50
N GLU A 237 -0.56 2.08 -14.57
CA GLU A 237 0.67 2.85 -14.28
C GLU A 237 1.81 1.97 -13.74
N ILE A 238 1.49 1.04 -12.85
CA ILE A 238 2.42 0.06 -12.29
C ILE A 238 2.94 -0.84 -13.41
N THR A 239 2.05 -1.35 -14.27
CA THR A 239 2.43 -2.21 -15.40
C THR A 239 3.42 -1.49 -16.32
N ALA A 240 3.11 -0.25 -16.72
CA ALA A 240 4.01 0.56 -17.54
C ALA A 240 5.38 0.77 -16.86
N THR A 241 5.37 1.06 -15.55
CA THR A 241 6.60 1.23 -14.77
C THR A 241 7.42 -0.06 -14.69
N LEU A 242 6.79 -1.21 -14.49
CA LEU A 242 7.49 -2.50 -14.45
C LEU A 242 8.06 -2.89 -15.82
N VAL A 243 7.44 -2.50 -16.93
CA VAL A 243 8.03 -2.68 -18.28
C VAL A 243 9.34 -1.88 -18.40
N GLU A 244 9.37 -0.64 -17.90
CA GLU A 244 10.60 0.16 -17.88
C GLU A 244 11.68 -0.46 -16.99
N ILE A 245 11.30 -0.96 -15.81
CA ILE A 245 12.23 -1.66 -14.90
C ILE A 245 12.72 -2.98 -15.51
N LYS A 246 11.85 -3.74 -16.17
CA LYS A 246 12.19 -5.00 -16.85
C LYS A 246 13.26 -4.77 -17.91
N ARG A 247 13.16 -3.70 -18.71
CA ARG A 247 14.19 -3.33 -19.69
C ARG A 247 15.54 -3.03 -19.04
N LYS A 248 15.55 -2.46 -17.83
CA LYS A 248 16.79 -2.20 -17.06
C LYS A 248 17.35 -3.48 -16.42
N TYR A 249 16.50 -4.42 -16.04
CA TYR A 249 16.86 -5.67 -15.36
C TYR A 249 16.24 -6.89 -16.04
N PRO A 250 16.69 -7.23 -17.27
CA PRO A 250 16.01 -8.18 -18.15
C PRO A 250 15.97 -9.61 -17.62
N GLN A 251 16.95 -9.98 -16.78
CA GLN A 251 17.01 -11.32 -16.20
C GLN A 251 16.05 -11.51 -15.02
N ASN A 252 15.60 -10.43 -14.39
CA ASN A 252 14.71 -10.49 -13.24
C ASN A 252 13.24 -10.63 -13.66
N ALA A 253 12.46 -11.27 -12.80
CA ALA A 253 11.03 -11.50 -13.04
C ALA A 253 10.20 -10.45 -12.30
N PHE A 254 9.25 -9.85 -13.00
CA PHE A 254 8.38 -8.78 -12.48
C PHE A 254 6.92 -9.15 -12.70
N PHE A 255 6.10 -8.92 -11.69
CA PHE A 255 4.69 -9.30 -11.65
C PHE A 255 3.85 -8.13 -11.16
N VAL A 256 2.72 -7.91 -11.82
CA VAL A 256 1.61 -7.11 -11.31
C VAL A 256 0.55 -8.06 -10.77
N ILE A 257 0.03 -7.77 -9.58
CA ILE A 257 -1.06 -8.49 -8.94
C ILE A 257 -2.24 -7.53 -8.89
N ASP A 258 -3.11 -7.65 -9.88
CA ASP A 258 -4.37 -6.91 -9.96
C ASP A 258 -5.37 -7.57 -9.00
N SER A 259 -5.79 -6.82 -7.98
CA SER A 259 -6.76 -7.26 -6.98
C SER A 259 -8.09 -6.50 -7.07
N SER A 260 -8.31 -5.79 -8.18
CA SER A 260 -9.50 -4.98 -8.44
C SER A 260 -10.75 -5.82 -8.69
N GLY A 261 -11.92 -5.27 -8.37
CA GLY A 261 -13.21 -5.87 -8.73
C GLY A 261 -13.51 -7.23 -8.09
N GLY A 262 -12.88 -7.55 -6.95
CA GLY A 262 -13.12 -8.81 -6.22
C GLY A 262 -12.47 -10.04 -6.86
N LYS A 263 -11.57 -9.86 -7.83
CA LYS A 263 -10.83 -10.94 -8.48
C LYS A 263 -9.33 -10.67 -8.39
N ILE A 264 -8.54 -11.72 -8.49
CA ILE A 264 -7.09 -11.66 -8.57
C ILE A 264 -6.63 -12.09 -9.94
N GLN A 265 -5.81 -11.26 -10.58
CA GLN A 265 -5.08 -11.59 -11.79
C GLN A 265 -3.60 -11.28 -11.60
N LYS A 266 -2.74 -12.20 -12.05
CA LYS A 266 -1.30 -11.95 -12.14
C LYS A 266 -0.92 -11.64 -13.57
N THR A 267 -0.09 -10.63 -13.75
CA THR A 267 0.53 -10.32 -15.04
C THR A 267 2.04 -10.38 -14.89
N GLU A 268 2.70 -11.30 -15.59
CA GLU A 268 4.15 -11.33 -15.70
C GLU A 268 4.61 -10.40 -16.82
N ILE A 269 5.67 -9.64 -16.55
CA ILE A 269 6.21 -8.62 -17.44
C ILE A 269 7.44 -9.16 -18.18
N PHE A 270 7.34 -9.23 -19.50
CA PHE A 270 8.46 -9.47 -20.42
C PHE A 270 8.86 -8.17 -21.11
N GLU A 271 9.98 -8.18 -21.82
CA GLU A 271 10.48 -6.97 -22.50
C GLU A 271 9.57 -6.51 -23.66
N ASP A 272 8.92 -7.48 -24.30
CA ASP A 272 8.17 -7.34 -25.54
C ASP A 272 6.68 -7.72 -25.42
N HIS A 273 6.27 -8.42 -24.35
CA HIS A 273 4.89 -8.83 -24.13
C HIS A 273 4.53 -8.97 -22.64
N LEU A 274 3.24 -9.23 -22.38
CA LEU A 274 2.69 -9.49 -21.05
C LEU A 274 2.05 -10.88 -21.05
N ILE A 275 2.21 -11.64 -19.96
CA ILE A 275 1.50 -12.91 -19.77
C ILE A 275 0.57 -12.78 -18.59
N GLN A 276 -0.73 -12.92 -18.84
CA GLN A 276 -1.77 -12.84 -17.81
C GLN A 276 -2.20 -14.23 -17.38
N SER A 277 -2.35 -14.42 -16.07
CA SER A 277 -3.05 -15.58 -15.53
C SER A 277 -4.55 -15.48 -15.76
N GLU A 278 -5.24 -16.60 -15.55
CA GLU A 278 -6.68 -16.59 -15.35
C GLU A 278 -7.05 -15.67 -14.18
N LYS A 279 -8.21 -15.00 -14.29
CA LYS A 279 -8.81 -14.23 -13.19
C LYS A 279 -9.48 -15.21 -12.23
N ILE A 280 -9.04 -15.17 -10.98
CA ILE A 280 -9.52 -16.07 -9.93
C ILE A 280 -10.28 -15.24 -8.89
N GLU A 281 -11.40 -15.74 -8.38
CA GLU A 281 -12.20 -15.01 -7.39
C GLU A 281 -11.42 -14.83 -6.08
N LEU A 282 -11.65 -13.72 -5.35
CA LEU A 282 -10.94 -13.46 -4.10
C LEU A 282 -11.22 -14.54 -3.02
N VAL A 283 -12.38 -15.19 -3.09
CA VAL A 283 -12.71 -16.33 -2.20
C VAL A 283 -11.78 -17.53 -2.42
N ASP A 284 -11.24 -17.67 -3.64
CA ASP A 284 -10.27 -18.70 -4.01
C ASP A 284 -8.82 -18.27 -3.72
N ALA A 285 -8.60 -17.05 -3.17
CA ALA A 285 -7.28 -16.50 -2.87
C ALA A 285 -6.46 -17.37 -1.91
N LEU A 286 -7.07 -18.31 -1.19
CA LEU A 286 -6.37 -19.33 -0.40
C LEU A 286 -5.58 -20.33 -1.27
N ASN A 287 -5.75 -20.32 -2.59
CA ASN A 287 -4.98 -21.14 -3.51
C ASN A 287 -3.50 -20.70 -3.53
N TYR A 288 -2.62 -21.53 -2.97
CA TYR A 288 -1.19 -21.22 -2.79
C TYR A 288 -0.44 -20.79 -4.06
N ARG A 289 -0.92 -21.18 -5.25
CA ARG A 289 -0.35 -20.75 -6.53
C ARG A 289 -0.51 -19.24 -6.76
N LEU A 290 -1.42 -18.59 -6.04
CA LEU A 290 -1.67 -17.16 -6.09
C LEU A 290 -0.66 -16.34 -5.29
N PHE A 291 0.12 -16.95 -4.39
CA PHE A 291 1.05 -16.18 -3.57
C PHE A 291 2.44 -16.14 -4.14
N ASP A 292 2.96 -17.27 -4.61
CA ASP A 292 4.25 -17.28 -5.29
C ASP A 292 4.07 -16.88 -6.74
N PHE A 293 4.80 -15.85 -7.12
CA PHE A 293 5.28 -15.72 -8.48
C PHE A 293 6.59 -16.48 -8.49
#